data_AF-A0A6A6U5B5-F1
#
_entry.id   AF-A0A6A6U5B5-F1
#
_cell.length_a   1.000
_cell.length_b   1.000
_cell.length_c   1.000
_cell.angle_alpha   90.00
_cell.angle_beta   90.00
_cell.angle_gamma   90.00
#
_symmetry.space_group_name_H-M   'P 1'
#
loop_
_entity.id
_entity.type
_entity.pdbx_description
1 polymer ?
#
loop_
_entity_poly.entity_id
_entity_poly.type
_entity_poly.pdbx_seq_one_letter_code
_entity_poly.pdbx_strand_id
1 'polypeptide(L)'
;MSTSAQSSSLLPDETLTPLEQEVLDEYARLLGNLNNLSDILGELAANPSPAILDSLRGLERKTSLVFTLLKASVYSIVLNLEDRNGGGE
;
A
#
# COMPACT_ATOMS: atom_id res chain seq x y z
N MET A 1 -57.66 22.55 48.69
CA MET A 1 -57.74 23.18 47.35
C MET A 1 -56.45 23.98 47.20
N SER A 2 -55.50 23.71 46.31
CA SER A 2 -55.53 22.92 45.08
C SER A 2 -54.10 22.44 44.75
N THR A 3 -54.08 21.32 44.04
CA THR A 3 -52.97 20.58 43.44
C THR A 3 -52.37 21.28 42.22
N SER A 4 -51.08 21.05 41.95
CA SER A 4 -50.51 20.86 40.59
C SER A 4 -49.01 20.53 40.72
N ALA A 5 -48.65 19.26 40.92
CA ALA A 5 -48.42 18.24 39.88
C ALA A 5 -47.05 18.41 39.20
N GLN A 6 -46.10 17.61 39.70
CA GLN A 6 -44.92 17.11 39.00
C GLN A 6 -45.29 16.67 37.58
N SER A 7 -44.61 17.23 36.59
CA SER A 7 -44.58 16.71 35.22
C SER A 7 -43.19 16.93 34.61
N SER A 8 -42.14 16.57 35.35
CA SER A 8 -40.82 16.36 34.76
C SER A 8 -40.85 14.98 34.10
N SER A 9 -41.24 15.00 32.82
CA SER A 9 -41.12 13.96 31.80
C SER A 9 -40.34 12.71 32.24
N LEU A 10 -41.08 11.61 32.46
CA LEU A 10 -40.55 10.25 32.32
C LEU A 10 -40.18 10.05 30.85
N LEU A 11 -39.00 10.47 30.44
CA LEU A 11 -38.34 9.79 29.33
C LEU A 11 -37.95 8.43 29.91
N PRO A 12 -38.45 7.30 29.38
CA PRO A 12 -37.85 6.02 29.72
C PRO A 12 -36.38 6.17 29.37
N ASP A 13 -35.51 6.03 30.37
CA ASP A 13 -34.10 5.80 30.14
C ASP A 13 -34.10 4.63 29.15
N GLU A 14 -33.73 4.89 27.89
CA GLU A 14 -33.80 3.92 26.81
C GLU A 14 -32.63 2.96 27.04
N THR A 15 -32.76 2.17 28.10
CA THR A 15 -31.76 1.24 28.57
C THR A 15 -31.68 0.17 27.51
N LEU A 16 -30.60 0.21 26.75
CA LEU A 16 -30.28 -0.80 25.76
C LEU A 16 -30.45 -2.19 26.38
N THR A 17 -31.06 -3.09 25.64
CA THR A 17 -31.11 -4.48 26.07
C THR A 17 -29.67 -5.03 26.16
N PRO A 18 -29.41 -6.02 27.02
CA PRO A 18 -28.05 -6.57 27.18
C PRO A 18 -27.41 -7.01 25.85
N LEU A 19 -28.22 -7.55 24.93
CA LEU A 19 -27.77 -7.95 23.60
C LEU A 19 -27.40 -6.76 22.71
N GLU A 20 -28.19 -5.68 22.74
CA GLU A 20 -27.88 -4.48 21.95
C GLU A 20 -26.57 -3.83 22.38
N GLN A 21 -26.29 -3.77 23.68
CA GLN A 21 -25.02 -3.28 24.20
C GLN A 21 -23.85 -4.16 23.77
N GLU A 22 -23.98 -5.49 23.89
CA GLU A 22 -22.93 -6.43 23.47
C GLU A 22 -22.62 -6.32 21.97
N VAL A 23 -23.66 -6.20 21.14
CA VAL A 23 -23.50 -6.02 19.69
C VAL A 23 -22.81 -4.70 19.37
N LEU A 24 -23.18 -3.60 20.03
CA LEU A 24 -22.53 -2.30 19.85
C LEU A 24 -21.06 -2.32 20.28
N ASP A 25 -20.74 -3.00 21.38
CA ASP A 25 -19.37 -3.15 21.86
C ASP A 25 -18.52 -3.94 20.85
N GLU A 26 -19.06 -5.00 20.26
CA GLU A 26 -18.37 -5.77 19.22
C GLU A 26 -18.22 -4.98 17.90
N TYR A 27 -19.22 -4.19 17.49
CA TYR A 27 -19.08 -3.28 16.36
C TYR A 27 -18.03 -2.19 16.61
N ALA A 28 -17.96 -1.65 17.82
CA ALA A 28 -16.94 -0.67 18.19
C ALA A 28 -15.53 -1.29 18.13
N ARG A 29 -15.36 -2.52 18.61
CA ARG A 29 -14.10 -3.28 18.47
C ARG A 29 -13.76 -3.55 17.02
N LEU A 30 -14.73 -4.01 16.22
CA LEU A 30 -14.53 -4.29 14.80
C LEU A 30 -14.11 -3.02 14.05
N LEU A 31 -14.77 -1.89 14.31
CA LEU A 31 -14.41 -0.60 13.72
C LEU A 31 -12.98 -0.20 14.11
N GLY A 32 -12.62 -0.35 15.39
CA GLY A 32 -11.26 -0.09 15.86
C GLY A 32 -10.22 -0.96 15.14
N ASN A 33 -10.53 -2.26 14.97
CA ASN A 33 -9.66 -3.19 14.26
C ASN A 33 -9.53 -2.84 12.77
N LEU A 34 -10.62 -2.44 12.11
CA LEU A 34 -10.62 -2.03 10.70
C LEU A 34 -9.84 -0.74 10.48
N ASN A 35 -9.98 0.24 11.39
CA ASN A 35 -9.18 1.46 11.34
C ASN A 35 -7.69 1.16 11.48
N ASN A 36 -7.30 0.36 12.48
CA ASN A 36 -5.92 -0.06 12.66
C ASN A 36 -5.37 -0.82 11.42
N LEU A 37 -6.16 -1.73 10.86
CA LEU A 37 -5.78 -2.44 9.63
C LEU A 37 -5.58 -1.47 8.47
N SER A 38 -6.48 -0.49 8.30
CA SER A 38 -6.35 0.55 7.27
C SER A 38 -5.07 1.37 7.45
N ASP A 39 -4.73 1.73 8.68
CA ASP A 39 -3.52 2.52 8.98
C ASP A 39 -2.25 1.71 8.66
N ILE A 40 -2.19 0.44 9.07
CA ILE A 40 -1.06 -0.46 8.75
C ILE A 40 -0.92 -0.65 7.24
N LEU A 41 -2.03 -0.84 6.52
CA LEU A 41 -1.99 -0.95 5.06
C LEU A 41 -1.54 0.35 4.41
N GLY A 42 -1.97 1.50 4.93
CA GLY A 42 -1.52 2.82 4.50
C GLY A 42 -0.02 3.01 4.68
N GLU A 43 0.52 2.63 5.85
CA GLU A 43 1.94 2.68 6.14
C GLU A 43 2.75 1.76 5.20
N LEU A 44 2.28 0.53 5.00
CA LEU A 44 2.92 -0.45 4.12
C LEU A 44 2.93 0.00 2.66
N ALA A 45 1.85 0.63 2.20
CA ALA A 45 1.75 1.18 0.85
C ALA A 45 2.63 2.42 0.66
N ALA A 46 2.72 3.29 1.66
CA ALA A 46 3.54 4.49 1.62
C ALA A 46 5.04 4.18 1.73
N ASN A 47 5.40 3.13 2.46
CA ASN A 47 6.78 2.71 2.68
C ASN A 47 7.00 1.29 2.13
N PRO A 48 7.00 1.09 0.80
CA PRO A 48 7.34 -0.20 0.23
C PRO A 48 8.72 -0.62 0.73
N SER A 49 8.84 -1.89 1.13
CA SER A 49 10.03 -2.40 1.83
C SER A 49 11.32 -1.92 1.17
N PRO A 50 12.22 -1.23 1.90
CA PRO A 50 13.51 -0.78 1.38
C PRO A 50 14.29 -1.90 0.67
N ALA A 51 14.11 -3.13 1.14
CA ALA A 51 14.69 -4.33 0.53
C ALA A 51 14.25 -4.53 -0.94
N ILE A 52 13.01 -4.23 -1.30
CA ILE A 52 12.51 -4.35 -2.69
C ILE A 52 13.15 -3.28 -3.57
N LEU A 53 13.21 -2.03 -3.10
CA LEU A 53 13.85 -0.93 -3.83
C LEU A 53 15.35 -1.18 -4.05
N ASP A 54 16.05 -1.67 -3.03
CA ASP A 54 17.47 -2.03 -3.15
C ASP A 54 17.67 -3.22 -4.10
N SER A 55 16.77 -4.20 -4.07
CA SER A 55 16.78 -5.32 -5.02
C SER A 55 16.57 -4.84 -6.46
N LEU A 56 15.62 -3.93 -6.69
CA LEU A 56 15.34 -3.34 -8.01
C LEU A 56 16.51 -2.50 -8.52
N ARG A 57 17.12 -1.66 -7.67
CA ARG A 57 18.34 -0.91 -8.02
C ARG A 57 19.51 -1.84 -8.34
N GLY A 58 19.67 -2.92 -7.58
CA GLY A 58 20.68 -3.95 -7.84
C GLY A 58 20.44 -4.63 -9.19
N LEU A 59 19.18 -4.91 -9.53
CA LEU A 59 18.79 -5.49 -10.81
C LEU A 59 19.05 -4.53 -11.97
N GLU A 60 18.63 -3.27 -11.85
CA GLU A 60 18.87 -2.20 -12.84
C GLU A 60 20.35 -2.10 -13.20
N ARG A 61 21.24 -2.01 -12.20
CA ARG A 61 22.69 -1.94 -12.46
C ARG A 61 23.21 -3.14 -13.24
N LYS A 62 22.76 -4.35 -12.90
CA LYS A 62 23.19 -5.58 -13.58
C LYS A 62 22.68 -5.62 -15.01
N THR A 63 21.41 -5.29 -15.25
CA THR A 63 20.83 -5.31 -16.60
C THR A 63 21.40 -4.20 -17.48
N SER A 64 21.63 -3.00 -16.94
CA SER A 64 22.33 -1.91 -17.64
C SER A 64 23.75 -2.29 -18.05
N LEU A 65 24.48 -3.01 -17.19
CA LEU A 65 25.81 -3.52 -17.53
C LEU A 65 25.73 -4.54 -18.68
N VAL A 66 24.84 -5.52 -18.58
CA VAL A 66 24.64 -6.53 -19.65
C VAL A 66 24.25 -5.85 -20.96
N PHE A 67 23.32 -4.88 -20.93
CA PHE A 67 22.89 -4.14 -22.10
C PHE A 67 24.02 -3.33 -22.74
N THR A 68 24.84 -2.67 -21.92
CA THR A 68 26.00 -1.91 -22.40
C THR A 68 27.04 -2.81 -23.06
N LEU A 69 27.37 -3.94 -22.42
CA LEU A 69 28.31 -4.92 -22.96
C LEU A 69 27.80 -5.52 -24.26
N LEU A 70 26.50 -5.85 -24.32
CA LEU A 70 25.86 -6.34 -25.54
C LEU A 70 25.95 -5.31 -26.67
N LYS A 71 25.60 -4.04 -26.40
CA LYS A 71 25.67 -2.97 -27.39
C LYS A 71 27.09 -2.74 -27.90
N ALA A 72 28.08 -2.74 -26.99
CA ALA A 72 29.49 -2.62 -27.36
C ALA A 72 29.96 -3.81 -28.21
N SER A 73 29.56 -5.03 -27.84
CA SER A 73 29.86 -6.25 -28.60
C SER A 73 29.27 -6.19 -30.02
N VAL A 74 27.98 -5.85 -30.14
CA VAL A 74 27.31 -5.72 -31.44
C VAL A 74 27.94 -4.62 -32.28
N TYR A 75 28.22 -3.45 -31.71
CA TYR A 75 28.85 -2.34 -32.44
C TYR A 75 30.24 -2.74 -32.95
N SER A 76 31.06 -3.38 -32.12
CA SER A 76 32.36 -3.90 -32.53
C SER A 76 32.24 -4.89 -33.69
N ILE A 77 31.29 -5.83 -33.63
CA ILE A 77 31.08 -6.81 -34.70
C ILE A 77 30.64 -6.14 -36.01
N VAL A 78 29.69 -5.21 -35.94
CA VAL A 78 29.17 -4.50 -37.13
C VAL A 78 30.27 -3.67 -37.77
N LEU A 79 31.02 -2.91 -36.99
CA LEU A 79 32.13 -2.08 -37.49
C LEU A 79 33.20 -2.94 -38.17
N ASN A 80 33.62 -4.04 -37.54
CA ASN A 80 34.58 -4.97 -38.13
C ASN A 80 34.08 -5.59 -39.45
N LEU A 81 32.76 -5.77 -39.60
CA LEU A 81 32.17 -6.27 -40.84
C LEU A 81 32.15 -5.20 -41.94
N GLU A 82 31.80 -3.96 -41.59
CA GLU A 82 31.84 -2.81 -42.48
C GLU A 82 33.25 -2.57 -43.01
N ASP A 83 34.26 -2.58 -42.14
CA ASP A 83 35.68 -2.43 -42.52
C ASP A 83 36.14 -3.55 -43.47
N ARG A 84 35.77 -4.81 -43.18
CA ARG A 84 36.11 -5.97 -44.01
C ARG A 84 35.42 -5.97 -45.37
N ASN A 85 34.20 -5.45 -45.45
CA ASN A 85 33.41 -5.43 -46.67
C ASN A 85 33.65 -4.15 -47.51
N GLY A 86 34.11 -3.06 -46.88
CA GLY A 86 34.45 -1.79 -47.51
C GLY A 86 35.93 -1.65 -47.91
N GLY A 87 36.82 -2.52 -47.45
CA GLY A 87 38.25 -2.54 -47.82
C GLY A 87 38.56 -3.18 -49.19
N GLY A 88 37.60 -3.17 -50.12
CA GLY A 88 37.65 -3.84 -51.42
C GLY A 88 37.48 -2.93 -52.63
N GLU A 89 37.87 -1.66 -52.54
CA GLU A 89 38.06 -0.75 -53.68
C GLU A 89 39.50 -0.23 -53.75
#